data_AF-A0A061NFY8-F1
#
_entry.id   AF-A0A061NFY8-F1
#
_cell.length_a   1.000
_cell.length_b   1.000
_cell.length_c   1.000
_cell.angle_alpha   90.00
_cell.angle_beta   90.00
_cell.angle_gamma   90.00
#
_symmetry.space_group_name_H-M   'P 1'
#
loop_
_entity.id
_entity.type
_entity.pdbx_description
1 polymer ?
#
loop_
_entity_poly.entity_id
_entity_poly.type
_entity_poly.pdbx_seq_one_letter_code
_entity_poly.pdbx_strand_id
1 'polypeptide(L)' 'MSLHTPATHHQPITPQNDPWEAYEDLQLFGQSTLTNIEFTTTTLCNMRCEHCAVGYMLQRKDPEALPFELLKKND' A
#
# COMPACT_ATOMS: atom_id res chain seq x y z
N MET A 1 -12.28 -17.70 -28.61
CA MET A 1 -12.86 -18.10 -27.32
C MET A 1 -11.94 -17.57 -26.23
N SER A 2 -12.14 -16.31 -25.83
CA SER A 2 -11.34 -15.70 -24.78
C SER A 2 -11.86 -16.15 -23.42
N LEU A 3 -11.03 -16.90 -22.70
CA LEU A 3 -11.23 -17.29 -21.32
C LEU A 3 -11.34 -16.02 -20.47
N HIS A 4 -12.57 -15.61 -20.17
CA HIS A 4 -12.82 -14.70 -19.06
C HIS A 4 -12.63 -15.54 -17.80
N THR A 5 -11.47 -15.44 -17.17
CA THR A 5 -11.28 -15.96 -15.81
C THR A 5 -12.32 -15.27 -14.92
N PRO A 6 -13.21 -16.00 -14.23
CA PRO A 6 -14.13 -15.37 -13.30
C PRO A 6 -13.29 -14.71 -12.20
N ALA A 7 -13.52 -13.42 -11.97
CA ALA A 7 -12.93 -12.72 -10.84
C ALA A 7 -13.26 -13.51 -9.57
N THR A 8 -12.25 -14.02 -8.88
CA THR A 8 -12.42 -14.64 -7.57
C THR A 8 -13.14 -13.65 -6.67
N HIS A 9 -14.30 -14.04 -6.15
CA HIS A 9 -15.07 -13.23 -5.21
C HIS A 9 -14.28 -13.15 -3.90
N HIS A 10 -13.42 -12.13 -3.78
CA HIS A 10 -12.72 -11.85 -2.53
C HIS A 10 -13.75 -11.61 -1.43
N GLN A 11 -13.48 -12.15 -0.24
CA GLN A 11 -14.31 -11.85 0.94
C GLN A 11 -14.34 -10.32 1.13
N PRO A 12 -15.50 -9.75 1.54
CA PRO A 12 -15.59 -8.31 1.77
C PRO A 12 -14.56 -7.86 2.80
N ILE A 13 -13.94 -6.70 2.57
CA ILE A 13 -12.98 -6.13 3.51
C ILE A 13 -13.74 -5.75 4.79
N THR A 14 -13.26 -6.27 5.92
CA THR A 14 -13.79 -5.97 7.26
C THR A 14 -12.62 -5.83 8.23
N PRO A 15 -12.79 -5.29 9.45
CA PRO A 15 -11.72 -5.28 10.44
C PRO A 15 -11.17 -6.67 10.79
N GLN A 16 -11.92 -7.75 10.53
CA GLN A 16 -11.50 -9.14 10.71
C GLN A 16 -10.94 -9.79 9.43
N ASN A 17 -11.01 -9.08 8.30
CA ASN A 17 -10.55 -9.51 6.99
C ASN A 17 -9.92 -8.30 6.30
N ASP A 18 -8.77 -7.87 6.83
CA ASP A 18 -7.98 -6.76 6.32
C ASP A 18 -6.84 -7.34 5.45
N PRO A 19 -6.89 -7.20 4.12
CA PRO A 19 -5.86 -7.75 3.24
C PRO A 19 -4.49 -7.07 3.41
N TRP A 20 -4.39 -5.99 4.19
CA TRP A 20 -3.15 -5.31 4.57
C TRP A 20 -2.64 -5.72 5.96
N GLU A 21 -3.26 -6.72 6.61
CA GLU A 21 -2.82 -7.23 7.91
C GLU A 21 -1.51 -8.04 7.79
N ALA A 22 -0.40 -7.41 8.16
CA ALA A 22 0.94 -8.01 8.07
C ALA A 22 1.13 -9.26 8.94
N TYR A 23 0.31 -9.47 9.97
CA TYR A 23 0.39 -10.68 10.80
C TYR A 23 -0.09 -11.94 10.06
N GLU A 24 -0.93 -11.81 9.03
CA GLU A 24 -1.32 -12.94 8.19
C GLU A 24 -0.13 -13.51 7.41
N ASP A 25 0.79 -12.64 6.96
CA ASP A 25 2.02 -13.05 6.27
C ASP A 25 2.93 -13.90 7.17
N LEU A 26 3.01 -13.59 8.47
CA LEU A 26 3.76 -14.40 9.43
C LEU A 26 3.18 -15.80 9.58
N GLN A 27 1.84 -15.91 9.60
CA GLN A 27 1.17 -17.21 9.67
C GLN A 27 1.37 -18.02 8.39
N LEU A 28 1.35 -17.35 7.24
CA LEU A 28 1.50 -17.97 5.93
C LEU A 28 2.93 -18.45 5.67
N PHE A 29 3.93 -17.60 5.91
CA PHE A 29 5.34 -17.89 5.58
C PHE A 29 6.11 -18.52 6.75
N GLY A 30 5.57 -18.48 7.97
CA GLY A 30 6.22 -18.98 9.18
C GLY A 30 7.42 -18.14 9.66
N GLN A 31 7.69 -17.01 8.99
CA GLN A 31 8.78 -16.09 9.30
C GLN A 31 8.48 -14.69 8.73
N SER A 32 9.13 -13.67 9.28
CA SER A 32 9.07 -12.32 8.71
C SER A 32 9.60 -12.32 7.27
N THR A 33 8.75 -11.94 6.33
CA THR A 33 9.04 -11.94 4.90
C THR A 33 8.70 -10.57 4.32
N LEU A 34 9.58 -10.01 3.48
CA LEU A 34 9.29 -8.77 2.78
C LEU A 34 8.30 -9.05 1.63
N THR A 35 7.04 -8.65 1.81
CA THR A 35 5.95 -8.90 0.84
C THR A 35 5.57 -7.65 0.06
N ASN A 36 5.68 -6.47 0.66
CA ASN A 36 5.38 -5.18 0.03
C ASN A 36 6.40 -4.08 0.41
N ILE A 37 6.51 -3.07 -0.45
CA ILE A 37 7.21 -1.82 -0.16
C ILE A 37 6.28 -0.68 -0.55
N GLU A 38 6.05 0.26 0.37
CA GLU A 38 5.22 1.43 0.16
C GLU A 38 6.07 2.69 0.11
N PHE A 39 5.82 3.54 -0.89
CA PHE A 39 6.50 4.83 -1.06
C PHE A 39 5.51 5.96 -0.94
N THR A 40 5.85 6.95 -0.12
CA THR A 40 5.13 8.23 -0.06
C THR A 40 5.70 9.19 -1.10
N THR A 41 4.95 9.45 -2.17
CA THR A 41 5.34 10.38 -3.24
C THR A 41 4.86 11.82 -2.99
N THR A 42 3.95 12.00 -2.03
CA THR A 42 3.43 13.30 -1.62
C THR A 42 3.03 13.27 -0.14
N THR A 43 3.23 14.40 0.52
CA THR A 43 2.80 14.74 1.88
C THR A 43 1.60 15.68 1.89
N LEU A 44 1.05 16.00 0.71
CA LEU A 44 -0.15 16.81 0.56
C LEU A 44 -1.39 15.92 0.58
N CYS A 45 -2.35 16.24 1.44
CA CYS A 45 -3.66 15.60 1.41
C CYS A 45 -4.75 16.61 1.77
N ASN A 46 -5.81 16.65 0.97
CA ASN A 46 -7.00 17.48 1.22
C ASN A 46 -7.97 16.85 2.23
N MET A 47 -7.71 15.62 2.64
CA MET A 47 -8.48 14.89 3.64
C MET A 47 -7.57 14.60 4.83
N ARG A 48 -7.69 15.40 5.90
CA ARG A 48 -7.04 15.10 7.18
C ARG A 48 -7.89 14.07 7.93
N CYS A 49 -7.73 12.80 7.58
CA CYS A 49 -8.40 11.73 8.30
C CYS A 49 -7.70 11.52 9.65
N GLU A 50 -8.47 11.46 10.74
CA GLU A 50 -7.96 11.26 12.12
C GLU A 50 -7.10 10.00 12.28
N HIS A 51 -7.36 9.00 11.44
CA HIS A 51 -6.72 7.69 11.46
C HIS A 51 -5.75 7.49 10.29
N CYS A 52 -5.36 8.56 9.58
CA CYS A 52 -4.40 8.43 8.49
C CYS A 52 -3.03 8.08 9.07
N ALA A 53 -2.48 6.93 8.67
CA ALA A 53 -1.17 6.45 9.11
C ALA A 53 -0.05 7.50 8.93
N VAL A 54 -0.19 8.38 7.93
CA VAL A 54 0.78 9.44 7.62
C VAL A 54 0.39 10.83 8.17
N GLY A 55 -0.60 10.92 9.06
CA GLY A 55 -1.18 12.19 9.51
C GLY A 55 -0.16 13.21 10.02
N TYR A 56 0.87 12.75 10.76
CA TYR A 56 1.96 13.61 11.26
C TYR A 56 2.95 14.05 10.17
N MET A 57 3.00 13.31 9.06
CA MET A 57 3.86 13.63 7.92
C MET A 57 3.21 14.60 6.94
N LEU A 58 1.92 14.94 7.10
CA LEU A 58 1.22 15.84 6.20
C LEU A 58 1.74 17.27 6.30
N GLN A 59 2.13 17.85 5.17
CA GLN A 59 2.64 19.21 5.07
C GLN A 59 1.72 20.10 4.21
N ARG A 60 1.96 21.41 4.22
CA ARG A 60 1.23 22.37 3.34
C ARG A 60 1.92 22.57 1.99
N LYS A 61 3.11 22.01 1.83
CA LYS A 61 3.89 22.03 0.60
C LYS A 61 4.74 20.76 0.60
N ASP A 62 4.82 20.11 -0.55
CA ASP A 62 5.71 18.96 -0.69
C ASP A 62 7.19 19.38 -0.65
N PRO A 63 8.06 18.50 -0.12
CA PRO A 63 9.51 18.65 -0.29
C PRO A 63 9.90 18.43 -1.76
N GLU A 64 11.20 18.55 -2.04
CA GLU A 64 11.72 18.14 -3.34
C GLU A 64 11.44 16.64 -3.56
N ALA A 65 10.81 16.32 -4.68
CA ALA A 65 10.41 14.96 -4.99
C ALA A 65 11.65 14.08 -5.26
N LEU A 66 11.55 12.79 -4.92
CA LEU A 66 12.57 11.82 -5.30
C LEU A 66 12.69 11.76 -6.84
N PRO A 67 13.91 11.73 -7.40
CA PRO A 67 14.10 11.59 -8.84
C PRO A 67 13.41 10.33 -9.37
N PHE A 68 12.61 10.48 -10.43
CA PHE A 68 11.87 9.37 -11.03
C PHE A 68 12.77 8.23 -11.51
N GLU A 69 13.98 8.55 -11.96
CA GLU A 69 14.99 7.58 -12.38
C GLU A 69 15.38 6.58 -11.28
N LEU A 70 15.17 6.89 -9.99
CA LEU A 70 15.40 5.95 -8.90
C LEU A 70 14.30 4.88 -8.78
N LEU A 71 13.09 5.20 -9.25
CA LEU A 71 11.91 4.32 -9.15
C LEU A 71 11.67 3.53 -10.42
N LYS A 72 12.18 4.03 -11.55
CA LYS A 72 12.04 3.37 -12.84
C LYS A 72 12.90 2.09 -12.85
N LYS A 73 12.27 0.98 -13.25
CA LYS A 73 13.01 -0.24 -13.60
C LYS A 73 13.84 0.04 -14.85
N ASN A 74 15.14 -0.17 -14.79
CA ASN A 74 16.00 -0.11 -15.97
C ASN A 74 15.69 -1.32 -16.86
N ASP A 75 15.40 -1.06 -18.13
CA ASP A 75 15.21 -2.07 -19.17
C ASP A 75 16.52 -2.76 -19.56
#